data_AF-A0A0F9IK35-F1
#
_entry.id   AF-A0A0F9IK35-F1
#
_cell.length_a   1.000
_cell.length_b   1.000
_cell.length_c   1.000
_cell.angle_alpha   90.00
_cell.angle_beta   90.00
_cell.angle_gamma   90.00
#
_symmetry.space_group_name_H-M   'P 1'
#
loop_
_entity.id
_entity.type
_entity.pdbx_description
1 polymer ?
#
loop_
_entity_poly.entity_id
_entity_poly.type
_entity_poly.pdbx_seq_one_letter_code
_entity_poly.pdbx_strand_id
1 'polypeptide(L)'
;MNISYQHEYLRECCRLLRPASLNTSFTTLEIKFIRACIADLRAAPKLNDCPLSYFRNRHQNTVEIRDGSIKIICKIISSFDNPMDDQIERLKITKILNTDLQLDVQSKHNSK
;
A
#
# COMPACT_ATOMS: atom_id res chain seq x y z
N MET A 1 5.74 -7.00 -11.00
CA MET A 1 4.73 -5.93 -11.19
C MET A 1 5.44 -4.60 -11.26
N ASN A 2 4.92 -3.63 -12.02
CA ASN A 2 5.47 -2.27 -12.02
C ASN A 2 4.77 -1.41 -10.96
N ILE A 3 5.52 -0.94 -9.97
CA ILE A 3 5.01 -0.16 -8.85
C ILE A 3 5.47 1.29 -8.97
N SER A 4 4.51 2.20 -9.02
CA SER A 4 4.70 3.65 -8.98
C SER A 4 4.08 4.25 -7.71
N TYR A 5 4.40 5.51 -7.42
CA TYR A 5 3.95 6.21 -6.20
C TYR A 5 3.21 7.50 -6.58
N GLN A 6 2.13 7.83 -5.86
CA GLN A 6 1.39 9.08 -6.06
C GLN A 6 2.18 10.32 -5.63
N HIS A 7 2.99 10.18 -4.58
CA HIS A 7 3.77 11.28 -4.01
C HIS A 7 5.18 10.80 -3.64
N GLU A 8 6.14 11.72 -3.64
CA GLU A 8 7.53 11.42 -3.31
C GLU A 8 7.70 10.94 -1.87
N TYR A 9 6.98 11.52 -0.91
CA TYR A 9 7.02 11.08 0.50
C TYR A 9 6.63 9.60 0.67
N LEU A 10 5.70 9.07 -0.16
CA LEU A 10 5.34 7.66 -0.15
C LEU A 10 6.50 6.80 -0.63
N ARG A 11 7.16 7.24 -1.71
CA ARG A 11 8.36 6.56 -2.24
C ARG A 11 9.47 6.53 -1.18
N GLU A 12 9.68 7.63 -0.47
CA GLU A 12 10.69 7.71 0.58
C GLU A 12 10.35 6.84 1.78
N CYS A 13 9.09 6.82 2.23
CA CYS A 13 8.58 5.91 3.27
C CYS A 13 8.88 4.43 2.94
N CYS A 14 8.83 4.08 1.65
CA CYS A 14 9.11 2.74 1.18
C CYS A 14 10.61 2.47 0.94
N ARG A 15 11.48 3.48 1.00
CA ARG A 15 12.91 3.38 0.71
C ARG A 15 13.78 3.49 1.96
N LEU A 16 13.44 4.36 2.89
CA LEU A 16 14.29 4.69 4.03
C LEU A 16 14.05 3.72 5.19
N LEU A 17 15.14 3.26 5.80
CA LEU A 17 15.12 2.38 6.98
C LEU A 17 14.90 3.13 8.29
N ARG A 18 15.09 4.45 8.29
CA ARG A 18 15.06 5.27 9.51
C ARG A 18 13.76 6.07 9.54
N PRO A 19 12.87 5.80 10.50
CA PRO A 19 11.68 6.64 10.70
C PRO A 19 12.07 8.09 10.91
N ALA A 20 13.14 8.39 11.66
CA ALA A 20 13.56 9.76 11.99
C ALA A 20 13.88 10.67 10.79
N SER A 21 14.22 10.11 9.62
CA SER A 21 14.45 10.90 8.39
C SER A 21 13.16 11.28 7.67
N LEU A 22 12.04 10.70 8.07
CA LEU A 22 10.73 10.94 7.51
C LEU A 22 9.83 11.43 8.65
N ASN A 23 9.07 12.49 8.45
CA ASN A 23 8.02 12.86 9.41
C ASN A 23 6.84 11.86 9.33
N THR A 24 7.12 10.56 9.39
CA THR A 24 6.15 9.47 9.33
C THR A 24 5.78 9.04 10.74
N SER A 25 4.48 8.81 10.95
CA SER A 25 3.95 8.23 12.18
C SER A 25 4.15 6.70 12.29
N PHE A 26 5.03 6.11 11.47
CA PHE A 26 5.26 4.67 11.43
C PHE A 26 6.48 4.27 12.26
N THR A 27 6.36 3.18 13.00
CA THR A 27 7.47 2.55 13.71
C THR A 27 8.43 1.86 12.73
N THR A 28 9.64 1.53 13.18
CA THR A 28 10.61 0.77 12.37
C THR A 28 10.06 -0.59 11.93
N LEU A 29 9.25 -1.25 12.75
CA LEU A 29 8.64 -2.54 12.41
C LEU A 29 7.61 -2.38 11.29
N GLU A 30 6.76 -1.36 11.39
CA GLU A 30 5.76 -1.03 10.35
C GLU A 30 6.45 -0.65 9.03
N ILE A 31 7.55 0.10 9.08
CA ILE A 31 8.33 0.42 7.87
C ILE A 31 8.92 -0.85 7.25
N LYS A 32 9.47 -1.78 8.06
CA LYS A 32 9.98 -3.06 7.55
C LYS A 32 8.86 -3.86 6.87
N PHE A 33 7.68 -3.88 7.48
CA PHE A 33 6.50 -4.55 6.93
C PHE A 33 6.05 -3.93 5.60
N ILE A 34 5.88 -2.61 5.53
CA ILE A 34 5.54 -1.87 4.30
C ILE A 34 6.52 -2.23 3.18
N ARG A 35 7.82 -2.29 3.49
CA ARG A 35 8.85 -2.65 2.53
C ARG A 35 8.76 -4.09 2.06
N ALA A 36 8.45 -5.03 2.95
CA ALA A 36 8.22 -6.43 2.60
C ALA A 36 7.05 -6.55 1.61
N CYS A 37 5.89 -5.93 1.92
CA CYS A 37 4.74 -5.90 1.01
C CYS A 37 5.10 -5.38 -0.38
N ILE A 38 5.87 -4.29 -0.44
CA ILE A 38 6.25 -3.70 -1.73
C ILE A 38 7.24 -4.57 -2.49
N ALA A 39 8.12 -5.27 -1.79
CA ALA A 39 9.02 -6.25 -2.40
C ALA A 39 8.22 -7.41 -3.01
N ASP A 40 7.25 -7.96 -2.28
CA ASP A 40 6.38 -9.04 -2.76
C ASP A 40 5.55 -8.62 -3.97
N LEU A 41 4.99 -7.40 -3.94
CA LEU A 41 4.29 -6.83 -5.09
C LEU A 41 5.21 -6.68 -6.31
N ARG A 42 6.45 -6.23 -6.13
CA ARG A 42 7.41 -6.09 -7.24
C ARG A 42 7.81 -7.44 -7.83
N ALA A 43 7.98 -8.45 -6.98
CA ALA A 43 8.37 -9.80 -7.38
C ALA A 43 7.29 -10.55 -8.16
N ALA A 44 6.00 -10.30 -7.87
CA ALA A 44 4.89 -10.94 -8.55
C ALA A 44 4.59 -10.30 -9.93
N PRO A 45 4.51 -11.04 -11.05
CA PRO A 45 4.14 -10.46 -12.36
C PRO A 45 2.72 -9.86 -12.37
N LYS A 46 1.75 -10.59 -11.80
CA LYS A 46 0.34 -10.20 -11.64
C LYS A 46 -0.06 -10.21 -10.16
N LEU A 47 -1.16 -9.54 -9.80
CA LEU A 47 -1.62 -9.47 -8.41
C LEU A 47 -2.02 -10.84 -7.84
N ASN A 48 -2.57 -11.73 -8.69
CA ASN A 48 -2.92 -13.10 -8.30
C ASN A 48 -1.69 -13.98 -7.97
N ASP A 49 -0.50 -13.60 -8.44
CA ASP A 49 0.76 -14.30 -8.14
C ASP A 49 1.40 -13.76 -6.83
N CYS A 50 0.84 -12.70 -6.25
CA CYS A 50 1.37 -12.08 -5.05
C CYS A 50 0.93 -12.85 -3.81
N PRO A 51 1.84 -13.20 -2.88
CA PRO A 51 1.49 -13.96 -1.68
C PRO A 51 0.71 -13.15 -0.64
N LEU A 52 0.47 -11.85 -0.89
CA LEU A 52 -0.22 -10.95 0.03
C LEU A 52 -1.74 -11.16 -0.04
N SER A 53 -2.39 -11.10 1.11
CA SER A 53 -3.84 -10.95 1.15
C SER A 53 -4.24 -9.53 0.74
N TYR A 54 -5.21 -9.41 -0.16
CA TYR A 54 -5.68 -8.13 -0.64
C TYR A 54 -7.19 -8.11 -0.89
N PHE A 55 -7.77 -6.93 -0.82
CA PHE A 55 -9.14 -6.65 -1.24
C PHE A 55 -9.11 -5.80 -2.51
N ARG A 56 -9.71 -6.29 -3.60
CA ARG A 56 -9.83 -5.55 -4.86
C ARG A 56 -11.20 -4.89 -4.97
N ASN A 57 -11.24 -3.56 -4.90
CA ASN A 57 -12.45 -2.78 -5.15
C ASN A 57 -12.54 -2.43 -6.64
N ARG A 58 -13.40 -3.16 -7.37
CA ARG A 58 -13.60 -2.94 -8.82
C ARG A 58 -14.23 -1.58 -9.14
N HIS A 59 -15.14 -1.07 -8.29
CA HIS A 59 -15.81 0.22 -8.52
C HIS A 59 -14.83 1.40 -8.49
N GLN A 60 -13.84 1.33 -7.60
CA GLN A 60 -12.83 2.39 -7.44
C GLN A 60 -11.53 2.08 -8.18
N ASN A 61 -11.44 0.88 -8.78
CA ASN A 61 -10.24 0.33 -9.38
C ASN A 61 -9.02 0.39 -8.43
N THR A 62 -9.23 -0.02 -7.18
CA THR A 62 -8.22 -0.02 -6.12
C THR A 62 -7.96 -1.42 -5.57
N VAL A 63 -6.77 -1.59 -5.03
CA VAL A 63 -6.34 -2.75 -4.26
C VAL A 63 -5.95 -2.26 -2.87
N GLU A 64 -6.50 -2.90 -1.86
CA GLU A 64 -6.15 -2.66 -0.47
C GLU A 64 -5.40 -3.88 0.07
N ILE A 65 -4.18 -3.66 0.55
CA ILE A 65 -3.40 -4.67 1.27
C ILE A 65 -3.45 -4.29 2.74
N ARG A 66 -3.82 -5.24 3.60
CA ARG A 66 -3.93 -5.03 5.04
C ARG A 66 -3.19 -6.11 5.77
N ASP A 67 -2.42 -5.69 6.77
CA ASP A 67 -1.87 -6.58 7.79
C ASP A 67 -1.71 -5.80 9.09
N GLY A 68 -2.27 -6.33 10.16
CA GLY A 68 -2.41 -5.65 11.45
C GLY A 68 -2.99 -4.24 11.30
N SER A 69 -2.25 -3.26 11.82
CA SER A 69 -2.59 -1.84 11.81
C SER A 69 -2.24 -1.13 10.49
N ILE A 70 -1.60 -1.80 9.53
CA ILE A 70 -1.13 -1.15 8.31
C ILE A 70 -2.04 -1.46 7.13
N LYS A 71 -2.44 -0.38 6.44
CA LYS A 71 -3.22 -0.45 5.21
C LYS A 71 -2.49 0.26 4.07
N ILE A 72 -2.17 -0.46 3.00
CA ILE A 72 -1.60 0.08 1.76
C ILE A 72 -2.71 0.13 0.70
N ILE A 73 -2.92 1.30 0.10
CA ILE A 73 -3.93 1.51 -0.93
C ILE A 73 -3.25 1.79 -2.27
N CYS A 74 -3.50 0.92 -3.22
CA CYS A 74 -3.00 1.00 -4.59
C CYS A 74 -4.15 1.30 -5.56
N LYS A 75 -3.91 2.16 -6.56
CA LYS A 75 -4.77 2.28 -7.74
C LYS A 75 -4.21 1.38 -8.83
N ILE A 76 -5.08 0.60 -9.46
CA ILE A 76 -4.71 -0.21 -10.62
C ILE A 76 -4.63 0.73 -11.83
N ILE A 77 -3.48 0.77 -12.50
CA ILE A 77 -3.24 1.64 -13.68
C ILE A 77 -3.51 0.87 -14.98
N SER A 78 -3.17 -0.42 -15.03
CA SER A 78 -3.51 -1.29 -16.15
C SER A 78 -4.95 -1.76 -16.02
N SER A 79 -5.84 -1.23 -16.86
CA SER A 79 -7.30 -1.38 -16.82
C SER A 79 -7.83 -2.76 -17.23
N PHE A 80 -6.98 -3.73 -17.54
CA PHE A 80 -7.46 -5.03 -18.02
C PHE A 80 -7.75 -5.94 -16.84
N ASP A 81 -8.99 -6.42 -16.76
CA ASP A 81 -9.40 -7.46 -15.81
C ASP A 81 -8.63 -8.77 -16.01
N ASN A 82 -8.01 -8.93 -17.19
CA ASN A 82 -7.15 -10.05 -17.54
C ASN A 82 -5.99 -9.52 -18.41
N PRO A 83 -4.88 -9.03 -17.82
CA PRO A 83 -3.70 -8.68 -18.60
C PRO A 83 -3.24 -9.92 -19.37
N MET A 84 -2.98 -9.76 -20.67
CA MET A 84 -2.36 -10.83 -21.48
C MET A 84 -1.09 -11.34 -20.76
N ASP A 85 -0.68 -12.58 -21.00
CA ASP A 85 0.41 -13.22 -20.24
C ASP A 85 1.75 -12.48 -20.32
N ASP A 86 1.92 -11.61 -21.30
CA ASP A 86 3.06 -10.72 -21.51
C ASP A 86 2.93 -9.34 -20.81
N GLN A 87 1.75 -9.00 -20.26
CA GLN A 87 1.48 -7.71 -19.65
C GLN A 87 1.76 -7.71 -18.15
N ILE A 88 2.79 -6.96 -17.76
CA ILE A 88 3.12 -6.69 -16.35
C ILE A 88 2.05 -5.73 -15.78
N GLU A 89 1.35 -6.17 -14.73
CA GLU A 89 0.39 -5.31 -14.03
C GLU A 89 1.07 -4.06 -13.46
N ARG A 90 0.34 -2.94 -13.46
CA ARG A 90 0.84 -1.64 -13.00
C ARG A 90 0.01 -1.14 -11.83
N LEU A 91 0.63 -0.99 -10.67
CA LEU A 91 0.00 -0.37 -9.50
C LEU A 91 0.61 0.99 -9.19
N LYS A 92 -0.24 1.89 -8.70
CA LYS A 92 0.16 3.16 -8.11
C LYS A 92 -0.16 3.16 -6.63
N ILE A 93 0.83 3.17 -5.76
CA ILE A 93 0.62 3.35 -4.32
C ILE A 93 0.14 4.78 -4.10
N THR A 94 -1.08 4.92 -3.60
CA THR A 94 -1.74 6.22 -3.39
C THR A 94 -1.75 6.64 -1.94
N LYS A 95 -1.82 5.68 -1.01
CA LYS A 95 -1.82 5.93 0.44
C LYS A 95 -1.21 4.76 1.19
N ILE A 96 -0.59 5.05 2.33
CA ILE A 96 -0.20 4.09 3.36
C ILE A 96 -0.73 4.66 4.67
N LEU A 97 -1.50 3.88 5.42
CA LEU A 97 -2.20 4.31 6.61
C LEU A 97 -1.86 3.39 7.77
N ASN A 98 -1.76 3.97 8.97
CA ASN A 98 -1.88 3.25 10.22
C ASN A 98 -3.35 3.36 10.68
N THR A 99 -4.08 2.25 10.70
CA THR A 99 -5.50 2.20 11.04
C THR A 99 -5.76 2.39 12.53
N ASP A 100 -4.79 2.10 13.39
CA ASP A 100 -4.94 2.29 14.84
C ASP A 100 -4.97 3.78 15.18
N LEU A 101 -4.14 4.58 14.51
CA LEU A 101 -4.14 6.04 14.65
C LEU A 101 -5.40 6.72 14.07
N GLN A 102 -6.16 6.05 13.20
CA GLN A 102 -7.42 6.61 12.68
C GLN A 102 -8.60 6.43 13.65
N LEU A 103 -8.58 5.39 14.48
CA LEU A 103 -9.62 5.15 15.48
C LEU A 103 -9.58 6.21 16.59
N ASP A 104 -8.38 6.69 16.97
CA ASP A 104 -8.20 7.74 17.99
C ASP A 104 -8.68 9.14 17.55
N VAL A 105 -8.77 9.40 16.24
CA VAL A 105 -9.26 10.68 15.72
C VAL A 105 -10.79 10.69 15.64
N GLN A 106 -11.41 9.53 15.34
CA GLN A 106 -12.87 9.43 15.30
C GLN A 106 -13.49 9.38 16.71
N SER A 107 -12.83 8.75 17.68
CA SER A 107 -13.30 8.69 19.07
C SER A 107 -13.34 10.07 19.76
N LYS A 108 -12.46 11.01 19.36
CA LYS A 108 -12.48 12.40 19.88
C LYS A 108 -13.61 13.26 19.32
N HIS A 109 -14.23 12.88 18.21
CA HIS A 109 -15.31 13.67 17.60
C HIS A 109 -16.72 13.28 18.07
N ASN A 110 -16.87 12.14 18.74
CA ASN A 110 -18.15 11.68 19.30
C ASN A 110 -18.34 12.00 20.79
N SER A 111 -17.40 12.73 21.40
CA SER A 111 -17.55 13.26 22.75
C SER A 111 -18.05 14.70 22.69
N LYS A 112 -19.32 14.90 22.34
CA LYS A 112 -20.09 16.11 22.61
C LYS A 112 -21.52 15.77 22.96
#